data_AF-R5IH84-F1
#
_entry.id   AF-R5IH84-F1
#
_cell.length_a   1.000
_cell.length_b   1.000
_cell.length_c   1.000
_cell.angle_alpha   90.00
_cell.angle_beta   90.00
_cell.angle_gamma   90.00
#
_symmetry.space_group_name_H-M   'P 1'
#
loop_
_entity.id
_entity.type
_entity.pdbx_description
1 polymer ?
#
loop_
_entity_poly.entity_id
_entity_poly.type
_entity_poly.pdbx_seq_one_letter_code
_entity_poly.pdbx_strand_id
1 'polypeptide(L)' 'MKTLFIDVMLKGRFVATLRYRYCPAFPLDIEELSAFVVSKLPTLRNKPFNIVF' A
#
# COMPACT_ATOMS: atom_id res chain seq x y z
N MET A 1 -4.68 -5.31 -16.93
CA MET A 1 -4.17 -4.81 -15.64
C MET A 1 -4.87 -3.51 -15.30
N LYS A 2 -5.23 -3.30 -14.04
CA LYS A 2 -5.80 -2.03 -13.53
C LYS A 2 -4.80 -1.36 -12.60
N THR A 3 -4.94 -0.06 -12.42
CA THR A 3 -4.14 0.72 -11.46
C THR A 3 -5.03 1.04 -10.27
N LEU A 4 -4.57 0.65 -9.09
CA LEU A 4 -5.11 1.04 -7.80
C LEU A 4 -4.23 2.15 -7.23
N PHE A 5 -4.85 3.21 -6.74
CA PHE A 5 -4.17 4.23 -5.95
C PHE A 5 -4.34 3.86 -4.49
N ILE A 6 -3.24 3.92 -3.74
CA ILE A 6 -3.18 3.50 -2.35
C ILE A 6 -2.62 4.66 -1.55
N ASP A 7 -3.43 5.21 -0.66
CA ASP A 7 -2.99 6.21 0.30
C ASP A 7 -2.44 5.52 1.54
N VAL A 8 -1.18 5.82 1.85
CA VAL A 8 -0.48 5.29 3.01
C VAL A 8 -0.56 6.32 4.13
N MET A 9 -1.17 5.92 5.24
CA MET A 9 -1.38 6.75 6.42
C MET A 9 -0.55 6.21 7.59
N LEU A 10 0.18 7.06 8.31
CA LEU A 10 0.91 6.66 9.51
C LEU A 10 0.37 7.44 10.71
N LYS A 11 -0.19 6.74 11.70
CA LYS A 11 -0.80 7.36 12.90
C LYS A 11 -1.79 8.50 12.54
N GLY A 12 -2.62 8.27 11.52
CA GLY A 12 -3.62 9.23 11.05
C GLY A 12 -3.07 10.37 10.17
N ARG A 13 -1.76 10.39 9.87
CA ARG A 13 -1.15 11.38 8.97
C ARG A 13 -0.89 10.79 7.60
N PHE A 14 -1.20 11.55 6.55
CA PHE A 14 -0.84 11.18 5.19
C PHE A 14 0.68 11.11 5.02
N VAL A 15 1.14 10.04 4.36
CA VAL A 15 2.56 9.83 4.05
C VAL A 15 2.78 9.95 2.54
N ALA A 16 2.07 9.13 1.76
CA ALA A 16 2.22 9.09 0.31
C ALA A 16 1.06 8.34 -0.35
N THR A 17 0.81 8.67 -1.63
CA THR A 17 -0.04 7.88 -2.53
C THR A 17 0.85 6.99 -3.40
N LEU A 18 0.61 5.69 -3.41
CA LEU A 18 1.31 4.71 -4.24
C LEU A 18 0.40 4.21 -5.36
N ARG A 19 1.00 3.92 -6.51
CA ARG A 19 0.32 3.29 -7.64
C ARG A 19 0.64 1.81 -7.66
N TYR A 20 -0.37 0.97 -7.45
CA TYR A 20 -0.25 -0.48 -7.50
C TYR A 20 -0.97 -1.02 -8.73
N ARG A 21 -0.24 -1.72 -9.60
CA ARG A 21 -0.81 -2.36 -10.80
C ARG A 21 -1.19 -3.78 -10.44
N TYR A 22 -2.46 -4.12 -10.60
CA TYR A 22 -2.98 -5.43 -10.29
C TYR A 22 -3.77 -6.04 -11.44
N CYS A 23 -3.94 -7.36 -11.41
CA CYS A 23 -4.81 -8.07 -12.33
C CYS A 23 -6.17 -8.30 -11.65
N PRO A 24 -7.28 -7.75 -12.16
CA PRO A 24 -8.60 -7.91 -11.53
C PRO A 24 -9.11 -9.34 -11.44
N ALA A 25 -8.54 -10.27 -12.22
CA ALA A 25 -8.87 -11.68 -12.15
C ALA A 25 -8.28 -12.39 -10.92
N PHE A 26 -7.35 -11.73 -10.20
CA PHE A 26 -6.72 -12.24 -8.99
C PHE A 26 -7.15 -11.38 -7.79
N PRO A 27 -7.42 -11.99 -6.62
CA PRO A 27 -7.74 -11.25 -5.41
C PRO A 27 -6.55 -10.41 -4.96
N LEU A 28 -6.82 -9.24 -4.38
CA LEU A 28 -5.81 -8.41 -3.75
C LEU A 28 -5.48 -8.97 -2.36
N ASP A 29 -4.22 -9.31 -2.15
CA ASP A 29 -3.72 -9.72 -0.84
C ASP A 29 -3.20 -8.50 -0.06
N ILE A 30 -3.71 -8.32 1.15
CA ILE A 30 -3.33 -7.24 2.05
C ILE A 30 -1.87 -7.40 2.49
N GLU A 31 -1.38 -8.63 2.64
CA GLU A 31 0.01 -8.90 3.01
C GLU A 31 0.95 -8.50 1.86
N GLU A 32 0.58 -8.84 0.63
CA GLU A 32 1.32 -8.43 -0.58
C GLU A 32 1.33 -6.90 -0.72
N LEU A 33 0.18 -6.25 -0.54
CA LEU A 33 0.06 -4.78 -0.56
C LEU A 33 0.94 -4.13 0.53
N SER A 34 0.96 -4.70 1.73
CA SER A 34 1.78 -4.21 2.84
C SER A 34 3.27 -4.37 2.55
N ALA A 35 3.68 -5.52 2.00
CA ALA A 35 5.05 -5.76 1.57
C ALA A 35 5.46 -4.79 0.44
N PHE A 36 4.56 -4.52 -0.50
CA PHE A 36 4.78 -3.53 -1.56
C PHE A 36 4.98 -2.12 -0.97
N VAL A 37 4.12 -1.69 -0.03
CA VAL A 37 4.27 -0.40 0.66
C VAL A 37 5.63 -0.31 1.36
N VAL A 38 6.03 -1.35 2.10
CA VAL A 38 7.34 -1.38 2.78
C VAL A 38 8.51 -1.39 1.79
N SER A 39 8.36 -2.00 0.60
CA SER A 39 9.38 -1.98 -0.45
C SER A 39 9.61 -0.58 -1.03
N LYS A 40 8.56 0.24 -1.10
CA LYS A 40 8.61 1.62 -1.62
C LYS A 40 8.93 2.64 -0.52
N LEU A 41 8.50 2.38 0.70
CA LEU A 41 8.69 3.22 1.87
C LEU A 41 9.34 2.40 2.98
N PRO A 42 10.66 2.14 2.91
CA PRO A 42 11.38 1.35 3.91
C PRO A 42 11.27 1.92 5.33
N THR A 43 11.03 3.23 5.44
CA THR A 43 10.82 3.95 6.70
C THR A 43 9.55 3.54 7.45
N LEU A 44 8.62 2.85 6.79
CA LEU A 44 7.40 2.30 7.38
C LEU A 44 7.56 0.86 7.87
N ARG A 45 8.73 0.24 7.69
CA ARG A 45 9.01 -1.09 8.22
C ARG A 45 8.79 -1.11 9.74
N ASN A 46 8.06 -2.11 10.22
CA ASN A 46 7.70 -2.28 11.64
C ASN A 46 6.89 -1.12 12.23
N LYS A 47 6.24 -0.29 11.41
CA LYS A 47 5.35 0.79 11.87
C LYS A 47 3.88 0.40 11.65
N PRO A 48 2.97 0.85 12.52
CA PRO A 48 1.53 0.63 12.34
C PRO A 48 0.99 1.67 11.34
N PHE A 49 1.25 1.43 10.05
CA PHE A 49 0.66 2.22 8.96
C PHE A 49 -0.63 1.58 8.47
N ASN A 50 -1.52 2.40 7.92
CA ASN A 50 -2.77 1.98 7.31
C ASN A 50 -2.70 2.20 5.80
N ILE A 51 -3.37 1.31 5.07
CA ILE A 51 -3.55 1.36 3.62
C ILE A 51 -5.00 1.78 3.38
N VAL A 52 -5.21 2.87 2.64
CA VAL A 52 -6.52 3.42 2.29
C VAL A 52 -6.64 3.46 0.76
N PHE A 53 -7.83 3.25 0.21
CA PHE A 53 -8.11 3.16 -1.22
C PHE A 53 -9.11 4.22 -1.68
#